data_AF-A0A922LZQ8-F1
#
_entry.id   AF-A0A922LZQ8-F1
#
_cell.length_a   1.000
_cell.length_b   1.000
_cell.length_c   1.000
_cell.angle_alpha   90.00
_cell.angle_beta   90.00
_cell.angle_gamma   90.00
#
_symmetry.space_group_name_H-M   'P 1'
#
loop_
_entity.id
_entity.type
_entity.pdbx_description
1 polymer ?
#
loop_
_entity_poly.entity_id
_entity_poly.type
_entity_poly.pdbx_seq_one_letter_code
_entity_poly.pdbx_strand_id
1 'polypeptide(L)'
;MNNPSGGKDSSLVQCILKELAEELSPYGFDISPFLSGWYDANISSKVRLGSDLAPYEDCLCICLISSPQMFEKTFIPTVFDWCKESGIESLDNVLKCLKTRFCGSRFLPGCDDPFDWTVFIRLQKALSNSVQNLKLNLTPDESTKLNNAEWIPDYAIRPVTRLPYVHVQTAGHVSGMAYFHQPSDSIKKKAVPIVESVCIHITAVGSGLGK
;
A
#
# COMPACT_ATOMS: atom_id res chain seq x y z
N MET A 1 28.82 -13.24 -26.85
CA MET A 1 29.06 -13.01 -25.41
C MET A 1 28.33 -11.74 -25.02
N ASN A 2 27.18 -11.85 -24.37
CA ASN A 2 26.51 -10.74 -23.68
C ASN A 2 25.78 -11.37 -22.48
N ASN A 3 26.34 -11.22 -21.28
CA ASN A 3 25.69 -11.62 -20.04
C ASN A 3 24.64 -10.56 -19.67
N PRO A 4 23.44 -10.96 -19.20
CA PRO A 4 22.37 -10.03 -18.92
C PRO A 4 22.62 -9.29 -17.61
N SER A 5 22.34 -7.99 -17.60
CA SER A 5 22.31 -7.10 -16.45
C SER A 5 21.27 -7.46 -15.36
N GLY A 6 20.63 -8.63 -15.44
CA GLY A 6 19.49 -9.04 -14.59
C GLY A 6 19.85 -9.45 -13.15
N GLY A 7 21.12 -9.49 -12.77
CA GLY A 7 21.53 -9.95 -11.44
C GLY A 7 21.43 -8.91 -10.33
N LYS A 8 21.56 -7.61 -10.65
CA LYS A 8 21.65 -6.55 -9.63
C LYS A 8 20.26 -6.02 -9.22
N ASP A 9 19.35 -5.80 -10.17
CA ASP A 9 18.00 -5.31 -9.87
C ASP A 9 17.16 -6.31 -9.08
N SER A 10 17.33 -7.62 -9.37
CA SER A 10 16.71 -8.69 -8.58
C SER A 10 17.18 -8.70 -7.13
N SER A 11 18.42 -8.25 -6.85
CA SER A 11 18.93 -8.18 -5.48
C SER A 11 18.35 -7.00 -4.70
N LEU A 12 18.14 -5.85 -5.36
CA LEU A 12 17.54 -4.66 -4.72
C LEU A 12 16.08 -4.91 -4.33
N VAL A 13 15.28 -5.49 -5.23
CA VAL A 13 13.88 -5.83 -4.95
C VAL A 13 13.78 -6.76 -3.73
N GLN A 14 14.65 -7.77 -3.66
CA GLN A 14 14.70 -8.69 -2.51
C GLN A 14 15.07 -7.97 -1.21
N CYS A 15 16.03 -7.04 -1.24
CA CYS A 15 16.37 -6.22 -0.07
C CYS A 15 15.18 -5.36 0.39
N ILE A 16 14.48 -4.70 -0.53
CA ILE A 16 13.29 -3.88 -0.22
C ILE A 16 12.20 -4.75 0.43
N LEU A 17 11.89 -5.90 -0.18
CA LEU A 17 10.86 -6.81 0.33
C LEU A 17 11.24 -7.35 1.71
N LYS A 18 12.50 -7.74 1.91
CA LYS A 18 12.98 -8.24 3.19
C LYS A 18 12.84 -7.17 4.28
N GLU A 19 13.35 -5.97 4.02
CA GLU A 19 13.31 -4.86 4.98
C GLU A 19 11.87 -4.49 5.36
N LEU A 20 10.98 -4.37 4.38
CA LEU A 20 9.56 -4.07 4.64
C LEU A 20 8.88 -5.21 5.39
N ALA A 21 9.15 -6.47 5.02
CA ALA A 21 8.56 -7.62 5.70
C ALA A 21 9.02 -7.70 7.17
N GLU A 22 10.28 -7.38 7.47
CA GLU A 22 10.80 -7.34 8.85
C GLU A 22 10.12 -6.25 9.69
N GLU A 23 9.81 -5.09 9.11
CA GLU A 23 9.08 -4.00 9.78
C GLU A 23 7.56 -4.26 9.92
N LEU A 24 6.96 -5.08 9.05
CA LEU A 24 5.49 -5.20 8.90
C LEU A 24 4.90 -6.53 9.35
N SER A 25 5.57 -7.65 9.11
CA SER A 25 5.07 -9.00 9.46
C SER A 25 4.80 -9.16 10.96
N PRO A 26 5.64 -8.63 11.89
CA PRO A 26 5.35 -8.69 13.32
C PRO A 26 4.04 -8.00 13.72
N TYR A 27 3.53 -7.12 12.86
CA TYR A 27 2.34 -6.30 13.08
C TYR A 27 1.11 -6.83 12.32
N GLY A 28 1.22 -8.02 11.73
CA GLY A 28 0.12 -8.72 11.07
C GLY A 28 -0.13 -8.28 9.63
N PHE A 29 0.90 -7.81 8.92
CA PHE A 29 0.81 -7.44 7.52
C PHE A 29 1.67 -8.36 6.65
N ASP A 30 1.12 -8.81 5.55
CA ASP A 30 1.81 -9.59 4.52
C ASP A 30 2.01 -8.72 3.28
N ILE A 31 3.10 -8.97 2.53
CA ILE A 31 3.43 -8.21 1.33
C ILE A 31 3.77 -9.13 0.14
N SER A 32 3.50 -8.67 -1.08
CA SER A 32 3.93 -9.33 -2.31
C SER A 32 4.19 -8.34 -3.45
N PRO A 33 5.29 -8.47 -4.20
CA PRO A 33 5.60 -7.59 -5.33
C PRO A 33 4.74 -7.88 -6.57
N PHE A 34 4.56 -6.87 -7.42
CA PHE A 34 4.08 -6.99 -8.79
C PHE A 34 4.61 -5.84 -9.65
N LEU A 35 4.54 -5.96 -10.98
CA LEU A 35 4.84 -4.85 -11.89
C LEU A 35 3.58 -4.05 -12.19
N SER A 36 3.68 -2.71 -12.24
CA SER A 36 2.56 -1.82 -12.59
C SER A 36 1.89 -2.23 -13.91
N GLY A 37 2.66 -2.68 -14.91
CA GLY A 37 2.15 -3.18 -16.19
C GLY A 37 1.23 -4.41 -16.06
N TRP A 38 1.48 -5.28 -15.08
CA TRP A 38 0.60 -6.43 -14.82
C TRP A 38 -0.77 -5.97 -14.31
N TYR A 39 -0.79 -4.95 -13.46
CA TYR A 39 -2.03 -4.34 -12.99
C TYR A 39 -2.77 -3.61 -14.11
N ASP A 40 -2.07 -2.78 -14.90
CA ASP A 40 -2.67 -1.98 -15.97
C ASP A 40 -3.27 -2.81 -17.11
N ALA A 41 -2.75 -4.01 -17.33
CA ALA A 41 -3.29 -4.98 -18.28
C ALA A 41 -4.65 -5.58 -17.85
N ASN A 42 -4.97 -5.53 -16.55
CA ASN A 42 -6.16 -6.15 -15.95
C ASN A 42 -7.22 -5.13 -15.48
N ILE A 43 -7.05 -3.84 -15.78
CA ILE A 43 -7.96 -2.78 -15.32
C ILE A 43 -8.33 -1.80 -16.44
N SER A 44 -9.47 -1.13 -16.29
CA SER A 44 -9.86 -0.01 -17.15
C SER A 44 -8.87 1.15 -17.02
N SER A 45 -8.62 1.86 -18.13
CA SER A 45 -7.78 3.08 -18.16
C SER A 45 -8.19 4.15 -17.15
N LYS A 46 -9.44 4.16 -16.68
CA LYS A 46 -9.96 5.09 -15.67
C LYS A 46 -9.41 4.87 -14.26
N VAL A 47 -8.91 3.68 -13.95
CA VAL A 47 -8.44 3.25 -12.61
C VAL A 47 -6.99 2.75 -12.67
N ARG A 48 -6.27 3.04 -13.76
CA ARG A 48 -4.82 2.83 -13.83
C ARG A 48 -4.11 3.72 -12.81
N LEU A 49 -2.93 3.27 -12.38
CA LEU A 49 -2.07 4.11 -11.56
C LEU A 49 -1.71 5.36 -12.38
N GLY A 50 -1.75 6.53 -11.74
CA GLY A 50 -1.44 7.78 -12.43
C GLY A 50 0.04 7.80 -12.87
N SER A 51 0.35 8.53 -13.95
CA SER A 51 1.75 8.70 -14.38
C SER A 51 2.62 9.39 -13.34
N ASP A 52 2.01 10.10 -12.39
CA ASP A 52 2.66 10.68 -11.22
C ASP A 52 3.06 9.63 -10.16
N LEU A 53 2.44 8.45 -10.18
CA LEU A 53 2.67 7.35 -9.23
C LEU A 53 3.50 6.22 -9.84
N ALA A 54 3.16 5.83 -11.07
CA ALA A 54 3.82 4.75 -11.81
C ALA A 54 3.99 5.19 -13.29
N PRO A 55 5.04 5.95 -13.60
CA PRO A 55 5.26 6.49 -14.96
C PRO A 55 5.58 5.41 -16.00
N TYR A 56 6.01 4.24 -15.57
CA TYR A 56 6.45 3.13 -16.44
C TYR A 56 5.76 1.82 -16.06
N GLU A 57 5.68 0.88 -17.00
CA GLU A 57 5.06 -0.44 -16.80
C GLU A 57 5.94 -1.42 -15.98
N ASP A 58 7.22 -1.10 -15.82
CA ASP A 58 8.21 -1.86 -15.05
C ASP A 58 8.42 -1.30 -13.62
N CYS A 59 7.55 -0.37 -13.17
CA CYS A 59 7.60 0.10 -11.79
C CYS A 59 7.29 -1.05 -10.83
N LEU A 60 8.12 -1.20 -9.79
CA LEU A 60 7.86 -2.14 -8.71
C LEU A 60 6.71 -1.59 -7.87
N CYS A 61 5.64 -2.37 -7.81
CA CYS A 61 4.56 -2.18 -6.88
C CYS A 61 4.62 -3.28 -5.81
N ILE A 62 4.26 -2.95 -4.57
CA ILE A 62 4.16 -3.91 -3.47
C ILE A 62 2.72 -3.91 -2.99
N CYS A 63 2.03 -5.03 -3.15
CA CYS A 63 0.74 -5.31 -2.56
C CYS A 63 0.93 -5.64 -1.08
N LEU A 64 0.13 -5.04 -0.22
CA LEU A 64 0.11 -5.22 1.22
C LEU A 64 -1.29 -5.63 1.66
N ILE A 65 -1.40 -6.67 2.49
CA ILE A 65 -2.65 -7.16 3.05
C ILE A 65 -2.52 -7.26 4.56
N SER A 66 -3.55 -6.86 5.29
CA SER A 66 -3.65 -7.13 6.72
C SER A 66 -4.20 -8.52 6.97
N SER A 67 -3.48 -9.30 7.77
CA SER A 67 -3.99 -10.54 8.37
C SER A 67 -4.90 -10.20 9.57
N PRO A 68 -5.74 -11.15 10.04
CA PRO A 68 -6.53 -10.94 11.25
C PRO A 68 -5.70 -10.51 12.46
N GLN A 69 -4.45 -10.96 12.57
CA GLN A 69 -3.53 -10.62 13.66
C GLN A 69 -3.21 -9.11 13.74
N MET A 70 -3.44 -8.36 12.67
CA MET A 70 -3.23 -6.91 12.66
C MET A 70 -4.10 -6.22 13.71
N PHE A 71 -5.29 -6.77 13.99
CA PHE A 71 -6.16 -6.22 15.02
C PHE A 71 -5.50 -6.26 16.41
N GLU A 72 -5.01 -7.43 16.84
CA GLU A 72 -4.41 -7.59 18.17
C GLU A 72 -2.97 -7.05 18.26
N LYS A 73 -2.22 -7.11 17.15
CA LYS A 73 -0.79 -6.73 17.14
C LYS A 73 -0.55 -5.26 16.77
N THR A 74 -1.49 -4.63 16.07
CA THR A 74 -1.35 -3.23 15.62
C THR A 74 -2.45 -2.35 16.18
N PHE A 75 -3.71 -2.65 15.89
CA PHE A 75 -4.82 -1.76 16.23
C PHE A 75 -4.94 -1.56 17.75
N ILE A 76 -5.11 -2.66 18.50
CA ILE A 76 -5.30 -2.60 19.96
C ILE A 76 -4.14 -1.87 20.65
N PRO A 77 -2.85 -2.25 20.47
CA PRO A 77 -1.75 -1.60 21.16
C PRO A 77 -1.64 -0.12 20.83
N THR A 78 -1.85 0.25 19.56
CA THR A 78 -1.76 1.64 19.10
C THR A 78 -2.83 2.52 19.75
N VAL A 79 -4.08 2.05 19.80
CA VAL A 79 -5.17 2.78 20.47
C VAL A 79 -4.91 2.90 21.98
N PHE A 80 -4.42 1.83 22.62
CA PHE A 80 -4.05 1.88 24.04
C PHE A 80 -2.93 2.90 24.31
N ASP A 81 -1.91 2.96 23.46
CA ASP A 81 -0.80 3.90 23.62
C ASP A 81 -1.28 5.35 23.39
N TRP A 82 -2.19 5.59 22.44
CA TRP A 82 -2.84 6.89 22.29
C TRP A 82 -3.55 7.34 23.58
N CYS A 83 -4.26 6.42 24.24
CA CYS A 83 -4.93 6.72 25.51
C CYS A 83 -3.97 6.94 26.68
N LYS A 84 -2.73 6.44 26.63
CA LYS A 84 -1.72 6.61 27.70
C LYS A 84 -0.88 7.87 27.52
N GLU A 85 -0.38 8.11 26.31
CA GLU A 85 0.49 9.24 25.98
C GLU A 85 -0.26 10.57 26.08
N SER A 86 -1.54 10.49 25.81
CA SER A 86 -2.41 11.61 25.85
C SER A 86 -3.10 11.62 27.22
N GLY A 87 -2.89 12.65 28.03
CA GLY A 87 -3.83 12.98 29.12
C GLY A 87 -5.20 13.40 28.60
N ILE A 88 -5.64 12.81 27.48
CA ILE A 88 -6.77 13.17 26.64
C ILE A 88 -7.96 12.31 27.05
N GLU A 89 -9.09 12.98 27.26
CA GLU A 89 -10.34 12.37 27.72
C GLU A 89 -11.13 11.64 26.61
N SER A 90 -10.76 11.78 25.34
CA SER A 90 -11.51 11.19 24.21
C SER A 90 -10.69 10.83 22.97
N LEU A 91 -11.12 9.79 22.26
CA LEU A 91 -10.54 9.34 20.99
C LEU A 91 -10.59 10.44 19.91
N ASP A 92 -11.68 11.22 19.85
CA ASP A 92 -11.84 12.31 18.87
C ASP A 92 -10.72 13.35 18.96
N ASN A 93 -10.26 13.66 20.18
CA ASN A 93 -9.18 14.61 20.40
C ASN A 93 -7.85 14.05 19.90
N VAL A 94 -7.59 12.76 20.11
CA VAL A 94 -6.42 12.07 19.54
C VAL A 94 -6.44 12.17 18.01
N LEU A 95 -7.55 11.80 17.37
CA LEU A 95 -7.67 11.81 15.91
C LEU A 95 -7.48 13.22 15.33
N LYS A 96 -7.98 14.27 15.99
CA LYS A 96 -7.73 15.68 15.61
C LYS A 96 -6.24 16.05 15.71
N CYS A 97 -5.55 15.60 16.76
CA CYS A 97 -4.12 15.82 16.91
C CYS A 97 -3.32 15.10 15.81
N LEU A 98 -3.67 13.84 15.50
CA LEU A 98 -3.04 13.08 14.41
C LEU A 98 -3.24 13.76 13.06
N LYS A 99 -4.46 14.21 12.76
CA LYS A 99 -4.76 14.97 11.54
C LYS A 99 -3.90 16.22 11.41
N THR A 100 -3.72 16.96 12.51
CA THR A 100 -2.88 18.15 12.53
C THR A 100 -1.42 17.80 12.32
N ARG A 101 -0.93 16.72 12.96
CA ARG A 101 0.46 16.25 12.84
C ARG A 101 0.83 15.81 11.42
N PHE A 102 -0.08 15.13 10.74
CA PHE A 102 0.15 14.59 9.40
C PHE A 102 -0.42 15.48 8.29
N CYS A 103 -0.74 16.74 8.60
CA CYS A 103 -1.26 17.68 7.60
C CYS A 103 -0.30 17.79 6.40
N GLY A 104 -0.85 17.66 5.19
CA GLY A 104 -0.08 17.61 3.95
C GLY A 104 0.24 16.21 3.42
N SER A 105 -0.05 15.15 4.16
CA SER A 105 0.02 13.78 3.61
C SER A 105 -1.07 13.57 2.55
N ARG A 106 -0.73 12.89 1.45
CA ARG A 106 -1.59 12.77 0.25
C ARG A 106 -2.89 12.00 0.50
N PHE A 107 -2.82 10.90 1.26
CA PHE A 107 -3.93 9.99 1.49
C PHE A 107 -4.24 9.82 2.99
N LEU A 108 -4.59 10.93 3.63
CA LEU A 108 -4.97 10.93 5.04
C LEU A 108 -6.24 10.10 5.28
N PRO A 109 -6.29 9.30 6.37
CA PRO A 109 -7.50 8.67 6.85
C PRO A 109 -8.67 9.63 7.10
N GLY A 110 -9.88 9.07 7.20
CA GLY A 110 -11.07 9.79 7.67
C GLY A 110 -10.87 10.41 9.06
N CYS A 111 -11.63 11.47 9.37
CA CYS A 111 -11.46 12.19 10.64
C CYS A 111 -11.84 11.34 11.86
N ASP A 112 -12.74 10.37 11.67
CA ASP A 112 -13.34 9.57 12.74
C ASP A 112 -13.09 8.07 12.51
N ASP A 113 -12.01 7.72 11.80
CA ASP A 113 -11.64 6.34 11.51
C ASP A 113 -10.36 5.92 12.26
N PRO A 114 -10.47 5.48 13.53
CA PRO A 114 -9.30 5.07 14.29
C PRO A 114 -8.57 3.89 13.64
N PHE A 115 -9.28 3.03 12.91
CA PHE A 115 -8.68 1.85 12.30
C PHE A 115 -7.74 2.24 11.16
N ASP A 116 -8.21 3.04 10.20
CA ASP A 116 -7.38 3.57 9.13
C ASP A 116 -6.22 4.40 9.67
N TRP A 117 -6.43 5.17 10.75
CA TRP A 117 -5.35 5.90 11.42
C TRP A 117 -4.27 4.98 12.00
N THR A 118 -4.63 3.86 12.63
CA THR A 118 -3.63 2.92 13.16
C THR A 118 -2.79 2.29 12.04
N VAL A 119 -3.44 1.91 10.93
CA VAL A 119 -2.76 1.35 9.75
C VAL A 119 -1.85 2.40 9.13
N PHE A 120 -2.37 3.60 8.87
CA PHE A 120 -1.61 4.69 8.28
C PHE A 120 -0.33 5.01 9.07
N ILE A 121 -0.43 5.15 10.40
CA ILE A 121 0.73 5.49 11.25
C ILE A 121 1.74 4.36 11.26
N ARG A 122 1.28 3.10 11.36
CA ARG A 122 2.16 1.93 11.31
C ARG A 122 2.95 1.89 10.01
N LEU A 123 2.29 2.10 8.88
CA LEU A 123 2.90 2.02 7.56
C LEU A 123 3.81 3.20 7.27
N GLN A 124 3.43 4.40 7.68
CA GLN A 124 4.28 5.58 7.55
C GLN A 124 5.59 5.38 8.33
N LYS A 125 5.51 4.79 9.54
CA LYS A 125 6.68 4.45 10.35
C LYS A 125 7.54 3.36 9.69
N ALA A 126 6.94 2.25 9.29
CA ALA A 126 7.65 1.15 8.63
C ALA A 126 8.36 1.61 7.36
N LEU A 127 7.66 2.34 6.48
CA LEU A 127 8.24 2.88 5.25
C LEU A 127 9.42 3.83 5.53
N SER A 128 9.27 4.72 6.52
CA SER A 128 10.33 5.65 6.91
C SER A 128 11.57 4.91 7.42
N ASN A 129 11.38 3.92 8.29
CA ASN A 129 12.45 3.09 8.83
C ASN A 129 13.15 2.29 7.72
N SER A 130 12.38 1.59 6.89
CA SER A 130 12.91 0.77 5.81
C SER A 130 13.69 1.62 4.80
N VAL A 131 13.17 2.78 4.40
CA VAL A 131 13.88 3.69 3.48
C VAL A 131 15.18 4.20 4.12
N GLN A 132 15.17 4.54 5.40
CA GLN A 132 16.37 4.98 6.11
C GLN A 132 17.43 3.87 6.16
N ASN A 133 17.04 2.65 6.52
CA ASN A 133 17.93 1.50 6.64
C ASN A 133 18.51 1.07 5.28
N LEU A 134 17.68 1.03 4.24
CA LEU A 134 18.11 0.71 2.88
C LEU A 134 19.13 1.74 2.37
N LYS A 135 18.88 3.04 2.59
CA LYS A 135 19.79 4.11 2.16
C LYS A 135 21.21 4.01 2.72
N LEU A 136 21.42 3.33 3.86
CA LEU A 136 22.76 3.11 4.41
C LEU A 136 23.62 2.19 3.53
N ASN A 137 22.98 1.33 2.73
CA ASN A 137 23.64 0.28 1.95
C ASN A 137 23.48 0.45 0.43
N LEU A 138 22.77 1.50 -0.01
CA LEU A 138 22.49 1.76 -1.42
C LEU A 138 23.38 2.83 -2.01
N THR A 139 23.60 2.74 -3.32
CA THR A 139 24.24 3.82 -4.07
C THR A 139 23.38 5.10 -4.07
N PRO A 140 23.95 6.29 -4.33
CA PRO A 140 23.17 7.52 -4.43
C PRO A 140 22.03 7.46 -5.46
N ASP A 141 22.27 6.77 -6.58
CA ASP A 141 21.28 6.61 -7.65
C ASP A 141 20.11 5.72 -7.18
N GLU A 142 20.39 4.57 -6.56
CA GLU A 142 19.37 3.67 -5.99
C GLU A 142 18.60 4.36 -4.85
N SER A 143 19.30 5.13 -4.01
CA SER A 143 18.69 5.89 -2.92
C SER A 143 17.70 6.95 -3.42
N THR A 144 17.96 7.53 -4.59
CA THR A 144 17.07 8.52 -5.20
C THR A 144 15.79 7.87 -5.70
N LYS A 145 15.86 6.63 -6.19
CA LYS A 145 14.68 5.86 -6.62
C LYS A 145 13.70 5.58 -5.48
N LEU A 146 14.20 5.42 -4.25
CA LEU A 146 13.37 5.21 -3.05
C LEU A 146 12.67 6.47 -2.54
N ASN A 147 13.11 7.68 -2.92
CA ASN A 147 12.49 8.92 -2.45
C ASN A 147 11.06 9.10 -2.93
N ASN A 148 10.69 8.43 -4.03
CA ASN A 148 9.37 8.51 -4.65
C ASN A 148 8.46 7.36 -4.21
N ALA A 149 8.83 6.61 -3.16
CA ALA A 149 7.98 5.55 -2.64
C ALA A 149 6.70 6.16 -2.05
N GLU A 150 5.56 5.86 -2.67
CA GLU A 150 4.25 6.32 -2.21
C GLU A 150 3.37 5.15 -1.77
N TRP A 151 2.70 5.34 -0.65
CA TRP A 151 1.68 4.44 -0.12
C TRP A 151 0.29 4.87 -0.62
N ILE A 152 -0.48 3.95 -1.21
CA ILE A 152 -1.85 4.21 -1.69
C ILE A 152 -2.85 3.33 -0.93
N PRO A 153 -3.59 3.87 0.07
CA PRO A 153 -4.58 3.12 0.84
C PRO A 153 -5.78 2.66 0.00
N ASP A 154 -6.48 1.63 0.47
CA ASP A 154 -7.73 1.13 -0.14
C ASP A 154 -8.86 2.17 -0.10
N TYR A 155 -8.89 3.02 0.93
CA TYR A 155 -9.80 4.15 1.06
C TYR A 155 -9.42 5.37 0.18
N ALA A 156 -8.32 5.34 -0.58
CA ALA A 156 -7.92 6.45 -1.43
C ALA A 156 -8.87 6.66 -2.62
N ILE A 157 -9.52 7.82 -2.67
CA ILE A 157 -10.50 8.18 -3.71
C ILE A 157 -10.06 9.46 -4.44
N ARG A 158 -10.17 9.45 -5.77
CA ARG A 158 -9.89 10.61 -6.62
C ARG A 158 -10.92 11.72 -6.35
N PRO A 159 -10.49 12.98 -6.09
CA PRO A 159 -11.40 14.04 -5.65
C PRO A 159 -12.57 14.31 -6.62
N VAL A 160 -12.30 14.32 -7.93
CA VAL A 160 -13.29 14.70 -8.95
C VAL A 160 -14.15 13.52 -9.40
N THR A 161 -13.53 12.42 -9.81
CA THR A 161 -14.26 11.28 -10.39
C THR A 161 -14.88 10.38 -9.35
N ARG A 162 -14.46 10.50 -8.07
CA ARG A 162 -14.81 9.61 -6.97
C ARG A 162 -14.48 8.13 -7.24
N LEU A 163 -13.64 7.87 -8.24
CA LEU A 163 -13.09 6.54 -8.50
C LEU A 163 -11.97 6.24 -7.50
N PRO A 164 -11.79 4.98 -7.11
CA PRO A 164 -10.64 4.60 -6.29
C PRO A 164 -9.33 4.93 -7.02
N TYR A 165 -8.29 5.23 -6.26
CA TYR A 165 -6.94 5.40 -6.82
C TYR A 165 -6.37 4.07 -7.32
N VAL A 166 -6.68 2.98 -6.63
CA VAL A 166 -6.23 1.62 -6.94
C VAL A 166 -7.40 0.64 -6.84
N HIS A 167 -7.51 -0.26 -7.80
CA HIS A 167 -8.42 -1.39 -7.74
C HIS A 167 -7.75 -2.51 -6.93
N VAL A 168 -7.93 -2.44 -5.62
CA VAL A 168 -7.25 -3.27 -4.61
C VAL A 168 -7.29 -4.75 -4.97
N GLN A 169 -8.45 -5.27 -5.39
CA GLN A 169 -8.65 -6.69 -5.73
C GLN A 169 -7.78 -7.15 -6.92
N THR A 170 -7.58 -6.26 -7.90
CA THR A 170 -6.72 -6.54 -9.07
C THR A 170 -5.26 -6.56 -8.63
N ALA A 171 -4.85 -5.62 -7.77
CA ALA A 171 -3.49 -5.60 -7.23
C ALA A 171 -3.17 -6.88 -6.42
N GLY A 172 -4.11 -7.40 -5.63
CA GLY A 172 -3.95 -8.67 -4.92
C GLY A 172 -3.85 -9.87 -5.85
N HIS A 173 -4.58 -9.84 -6.96
CA HIS A 173 -4.53 -10.90 -7.98
C HIS A 173 -3.18 -10.94 -8.70
N VAL A 174 -2.74 -9.80 -9.25
CA VAL A 174 -1.52 -9.75 -10.07
C VAL A 174 -0.25 -9.90 -9.23
N SER A 175 -0.32 -9.62 -7.92
CA SER A 175 0.76 -9.92 -6.96
C SER A 175 0.75 -11.35 -6.45
N GLY A 176 -0.28 -12.13 -6.76
CA GLY A 176 -0.43 -13.51 -6.28
C GLY A 176 -0.82 -13.65 -4.81
N MET A 177 -1.19 -12.55 -4.11
CA MET A 177 -1.62 -12.63 -2.72
C MET A 177 -3.03 -13.22 -2.55
N ALA A 178 -3.93 -12.92 -3.49
CA ALA A 178 -5.31 -13.37 -3.42
C ALA A 178 -5.87 -13.60 -4.82
N TYR A 179 -6.62 -14.68 -5.02
CA TYR A 179 -7.30 -14.90 -6.30
C TYR A 179 -8.55 -14.03 -6.40
N PHE A 180 -8.68 -13.25 -7.48
CA PHE A 180 -9.82 -12.38 -7.71
C PHE A 180 -10.91 -13.09 -8.52
N HIS A 181 -11.91 -13.63 -7.82
CA HIS A 181 -13.08 -14.23 -8.47
C HIS A 181 -13.98 -13.17 -9.08
N GLN A 182 -13.96 -13.07 -10.41
CA GLN A 182 -14.89 -12.22 -11.15
C GLN A 182 -16.15 -13.01 -11.54
N PRO A 183 -17.35 -12.42 -11.39
CA PRO A 183 -18.56 -13.04 -11.90
C PRO A 183 -18.43 -13.32 -13.41
N SER A 184 -18.89 -14.48 -13.85
CA SER A 184 -18.96 -14.75 -15.29
C SER A 184 -19.91 -13.75 -15.97
N ASP A 185 -19.70 -13.48 -17.24
CA ASP A 185 -20.53 -12.50 -17.98
C ASP A 185 -22.01 -12.89 -18.02
N SER A 186 -22.33 -14.17 -17.86
CA SER A 186 -23.70 -14.68 -17.72
C SER A 186 -24.38 -14.25 -16.41
N ILE A 187 -23.59 -14.09 -15.34
CA ILE A 187 -24.04 -13.64 -14.01
C ILE A 187 -24.13 -12.11 -13.98
N LYS A 188 -23.16 -11.40 -14.58
CA LYS A 188 -23.19 -9.94 -14.71
C LYS A 188 -24.45 -9.43 -15.42
N LYS A 189 -24.94 -10.16 -16.43
CA LYS A 189 -26.16 -9.81 -17.18
C LYS A 189 -27.46 -10.03 -16.41
N LYS A 190 -27.47 -10.92 -15.41
CA LYS A 190 -28.66 -11.27 -14.61
C LYS A 190 -28.74 -10.54 -13.27
N ALA A 191 -27.62 -10.00 -12.79
CA ALA A 191 -27.56 -9.36 -11.48
C ALA A 191 -27.90 -7.86 -11.54
N VAL A 192 -28.75 -7.42 -10.61
CA VAL A 192 -28.80 -6.03 -10.10
C VAL A 192 -27.40 -5.68 -9.57
N PRO A 193 -26.88 -4.43 -9.68
CA PRO A 193 -25.44 -4.17 -9.91
C PRO A 193 -24.46 -4.48 -8.77
N ILE A 194 -24.89 -5.16 -7.70
CA ILE A 194 -24.08 -5.44 -6.52
C ILE A 194 -23.79 -6.95 -6.47
N VAL A 195 -22.93 -7.42 -7.38
CA VAL A 195 -22.14 -8.61 -7.08
C VAL A 195 -20.77 -8.10 -6.72
N GLU A 196 -20.59 -7.77 -5.44
CA GLU A 196 -19.28 -7.46 -4.88
C GLU A 196 -18.43 -8.72 -4.99
N SER A 197 -17.49 -8.70 -5.91
CA SER A 197 -16.36 -9.61 -5.86
C SER A 197 -15.61 -9.32 -4.57
N VAL A 198 -15.14 -10.37 -3.87
CA VAL A 198 -14.49 -10.24 -2.55
C VAL A 198 -12.99 -10.41 -2.72
N CYS A 199 -12.23 -9.44 -2.23
CA CYS A 199 -10.82 -9.61 -1.86
C CYS A 199 -10.61 -8.87 -0.54
N ILE A 200 -9.87 -9.51 0.37
CA ILE A 200 -9.57 -8.98 1.68
C ILE A 200 -8.40 -8.00 1.51
N HIS A 201 -8.71 -6.71 1.77
CA HIS A 201 -7.85 -5.54 1.99
C HIS A 201 -6.47 -5.57 1.31
N ILE A 202 -6.30 -4.82 0.21
CA ILE A 202 -5.06 -4.74 -0.56
C ILE A 202 -4.59 -3.30 -0.67
N THR A 203 -3.28 -3.10 -0.57
CA THR A 203 -2.73 -1.76 -0.61
C THR A 203 -1.40 -1.69 -1.34
N ALA A 204 -1.21 -0.67 -2.18
CA ALA A 204 -0.10 -0.61 -3.13
C ALA A 204 0.97 0.40 -2.69
N VAL A 205 2.24 -0.02 -2.64
CA VAL A 205 3.39 0.88 -2.59
C VAL A 205 3.99 0.97 -4.00
N GLY A 206 3.98 2.15 -4.62
CA GLY A 206 4.60 2.38 -5.92
C GLY A 206 6.05 2.85 -5.77
N SER A 207 7.00 2.22 -6.46
CA SER A 207 8.38 2.70 -6.58
C SER A 207 8.83 2.67 -8.04
N GLY A 208 9.32 3.80 -8.53
CA GLY A 208 9.81 3.95 -9.90
C GLY A 208 11.15 3.24 -10.09
N LEU A 209 11.10 2.00 -10.58
CA LEU A 209 12.26 1.23 -11.04
C LEU A 209 12.29 1.24 -12.57
N GLY A 210 12.48 2.42 -13.15
CA GLY A 210 12.75 2.63 -14.57
C GLY A 210 14.19 3.13 -14.78
N LYS A 211 14.78 2.71 -15.91
CA LYS A 211 16.19 2.75 -16.31
C LYS A 211 16.96 4.03 -15.96
#